data_AF-A0A101X8Q5-F1
#
_entry.id   AF-A0A101X8Q5-F1
#
_cell.length_a   1.000
_cell.length_b   1.000
_cell.length_c   1.000
_cell.angle_alpha   90.00
_cell.angle_beta   90.00
_cell.angle_gamma   90.00
#
_symmetry.space_group_name_H-M   'P 1'
#
loop_
_entity.id
_entity.type
_entity.pdbx_description
1 polymer ?
#
loop_
_entity_poly.entity_id
_entity_poly.type
_entity_poly.pdbx_seq_one_letter_code
_entity_poly.pdbx_strand_id
1 'polypeptide(L)'
;MDYAVAVKSAYFSLPGIRYGLMTATPVVAPLVLGLRSRSFLDWEFKLSAEEALEWGLVQRLADGEREGMELALGAARKIGEVPNFKAIKRHSKGFLRLVEKEWEDFERSVAEAALSREVKSRIELFLKRR
;
A
#
# COMPACT_ATOMS: atom_id res chain seq x y z
N MET A 1 -5.69 0.28 6.17
CA MET A 1 -6.08 1.69 6.37
C MET A 1 -7.50 1.83 5.84
N ASP A 2 -8.40 2.53 6.54
CA ASP A 2 -9.77 2.75 6.03
C ASP A 2 -9.91 4.12 5.35
N TYR A 3 -9.01 5.05 5.67
CA TYR A 3 -8.93 6.39 5.09
C TYR A 3 -7.48 6.87 5.14
N ALA A 4 -7.00 7.49 4.06
CA ALA A 4 -5.66 8.06 3.97
C ALA A 4 -5.71 9.47 3.40
N VAL A 5 -4.85 10.34 3.93
CA VAL A 5 -4.60 11.69 3.45
C VAL A 5 -3.12 11.77 3.09
N ALA A 6 -2.80 12.33 1.92
CA ALA A 6 -1.43 12.55 1.49
C ALA A 6 -1.15 14.05 1.31
N VAL A 7 0.07 14.46 1.58
CA VAL A 7 0.54 15.78 1.12
C VAL A 7 0.83 15.71 -0.37
N LYS A 8 0.53 16.78 -1.12
CA LYS A 8 0.71 16.81 -2.59
C LYS A 8 2.15 16.51 -3.03
N SER A 9 3.13 16.88 -2.21
CA SER A 9 4.54 16.59 -2.48
C SER A 9 4.94 15.12 -2.29
N ALA A 10 4.05 14.27 -1.74
CA ALA A 10 4.35 12.87 -1.47
C ALA A 10 4.41 12.05 -2.77
N TYR A 11 5.14 10.95 -2.69
CA TYR A 11 5.12 9.91 -3.70
C TYR A 11 5.02 8.52 -3.08
N PHE A 12 4.42 7.59 -3.82
CA PHE A 12 4.22 6.21 -3.41
C PHE A 12 5.01 5.30 -4.36
N SER A 13 5.67 4.27 -3.81
CA SER A 13 6.44 3.31 -4.61
C SER A 13 6.44 1.94 -3.94
N LEU A 14 6.82 0.91 -4.68
CA LEU A 14 6.98 -0.46 -4.18
C LEU A 14 8.45 -0.87 -4.29
N PRO A 15 9.32 -0.38 -3.38
CA PRO A 15 10.76 -0.58 -3.51
C PRO A 15 11.18 -2.05 -3.44
N GLY A 16 10.39 -2.93 -2.82
CA GLY A 16 10.69 -4.37 -2.79
C GLY A 16 10.80 -4.97 -4.19
N ILE A 17 9.94 -4.55 -5.11
CA ILE A 17 9.87 -5.10 -6.48
C ILE A 17 11.16 -4.82 -7.23
N ARG A 18 11.74 -3.63 -7.04
CA ARG A 18 13.04 -3.24 -7.61
C ARG A 18 14.16 -4.24 -7.29
N TYR A 19 14.09 -4.90 -6.13
CA TYR A 19 15.11 -5.85 -5.69
C TYR A 19 14.70 -7.32 -5.86
N GLY A 20 13.56 -7.59 -6.49
CA GLY A 20 13.02 -8.94 -6.64
C GLY A 20 12.35 -9.49 -5.39
N LEU A 21 12.00 -8.63 -4.42
CA LEU A 21 11.17 -9.00 -3.27
C LEU A 21 9.70 -8.71 -3.57
N MET A 22 8.86 -9.74 -3.44
CA MET A 22 7.42 -9.51 -3.35
C MET A 22 7.07 -8.92 -1.99
N THR A 23 6.19 -7.92 -1.98
CA THR A 23 5.57 -7.38 -0.76
C THR A 23 4.17 -7.95 -0.62
N ALA A 24 3.48 -7.80 0.52
CA ALA A 24 2.09 -8.29 0.65
C ALA A 24 1.10 -7.55 -0.25
N THR A 25 1.47 -6.37 -0.73
CA THR A 25 0.62 -5.46 -1.50
C THR A 25 0.11 -6.04 -2.82
N PRO A 26 0.89 -6.75 -3.66
CA PRO A 26 0.42 -7.39 -4.89
C PRO A 26 -0.58 -8.53 -4.67
N VAL A 27 -0.69 -9.11 -3.47
CA VAL A 27 -1.72 -10.13 -3.17
C VAL A 27 -3.10 -9.48 -3.05
N VAL A 28 -3.18 -8.32 -2.38
CA VAL A 28 -4.44 -7.60 -2.16
C VAL A 28 -4.76 -6.59 -3.27
N ALA A 29 -3.76 -6.11 -3.99
CA ALA A 29 -3.93 -5.05 -4.97
C ALA A 29 -4.81 -5.40 -6.17
N PRO A 30 -4.82 -6.64 -6.73
CA PRO A 30 -5.76 -6.99 -7.78
C PRO A 30 -7.22 -6.84 -7.34
N LEU A 31 -7.53 -7.12 -6.07
CA LEU A 31 -8.88 -6.96 -5.52
C LEU A 31 -9.27 -5.49 -5.32
N VAL A 32 -8.31 -4.64 -4.96
CA VAL A 32 -8.58 -3.24 -4.62
C VAL A 32 -8.42 -2.30 -5.82
N LEU A 33 -7.48 -2.59 -6.72
CA LEU A 33 -7.07 -1.74 -7.83
C LEU A 33 -7.39 -2.34 -9.21
N GLY A 34 -7.87 -3.59 -9.27
CA GLY A 34 -8.16 -4.27 -10.52
C GLY A 34 -6.93 -4.32 -11.44
N LEU A 35 -7.12 -3.94 -12.71
CA LEU A 35 -6.07 -3.97 -13.73
C LEU A 35 -4.88 -3.03 -13.43
N ARG A 36 -5.09 -1.96 -12.65
CA ARG A 36 -4.01 -1.02 -12.27
C ARG A 36 -2.90 -1.70 -11.47
N SER A 37 -3.21 -2.80 -10.78
CA SER A 37 -2.22 -3.61 -10.04
C SER A 37 -1.09 -4.17 -10.91
N ARG A 38 -1.31 -4.35 -12.22
CA ARG A 38 -0.26 -4.81 -13.16
C ARG A 38 0.91 -3.85 -13.25
N SER A 39 0.68 -2.57 -13.00
CA SER A 39 1.73 -1.54 -12.98
C SER A 39 2.78 -1.82 -11.92
N PHE A 40 2.47 -2.63 -10.91
CA PHE A 40 3.44 -3.01 -9.89
C PHE A 40 4.56 -3.90 -10.43
N LEU A 41 4.42 -4.52 -11.61
CA LEU A 41 5.53 -5.24 -12.25
C LEU A 41 6.64 -4.31 -12.77
N ASP A 42 6.38 -3.00 -12.85
CA ASP A 42 7.39 -2.01 -13.17
C ASP A 42 8.33 -1.77 -11.98
N TRP A 43 9.63 -1.99 -12.20
CA TRP A 43 10.67 -1.81 -11.17
C TRP A 43 10.93 -0.32 -10.84
N GLU A 44 10.46 0.60 -11.68
CA GLU A 44 10.47 2.05 -11.44
C GLU A 44 9.13 2.58 -10.95
N PHE A 45 8.16 1.70 -10.68
CA PHE A 45 6.82 2.09 -10.29
C PHE A 45 6.82 3.15 -9.19
N LYS A 46 6.23 4.29 -9.53
CA LYS A 46 6.07 5.45 -8.65
C LYS A 46 4.77 6.15 -8.99
N LEU A 47 4.04 6.58 -7.98
CA LEU A 47 2.88 7.46 -8.11
C LEU A 47 3.15 8.78 -7.39
N SER A 48 2.74 9.87 -8.01
CA SER A 48 2.44 11.13 -7.33
C SER A 48 1.27 10.98 -6.36
N ALA A 49 1.08 11.97 -5.48
CA ALA A 49 -0.08 12.00 -4.60
C ALA A 49 -1.40 12.12 -5.38
N GLU A 50 -1.40 12.89 -6.47
CA GLU A 50 -2.52 13.06 -7.38
C GLU A 50 -2.93 11.74 -8.07
N GLU A 51 -1.96 10.99 -8.60
CA GLU A 51 -2.24 9.67 -9.18
C GLU A 51 -2.73 8.69 -8.10
N ALA A 52 -2.16 8.73 -6.89
CA ALA A 52 -2.62 7.90 -5.79
C ALA A 52 -4.08 8.23 -5.39
N LEU A 53 -4.50 9.50 -5.48
CA LEU A 53 -5.89 9.91 -5.28
C LEU A 53 -6.79 9.35 -6.40
N GLU A 54 -6.37 9.48 -7.66
CA GLU A 54 -7.11 8.95 -8.82
C GLU A 54 -7.26 7.42 -8.76
N TRP A 55 -6.26 6.75 -8.19
CA TRP A 55 -6.25 5.31 -7.98
C TRP A 55 -7.07 4.87 -6.76
N GLY A 56 -7.53 5.82 -5.93
CA GLY A 56 -8.27 5.55 -4.70
C GLY A 56 -7.40 5.01 -3.55
N LEU A 57 -6.07 5.09 -3.68
CA LEU A 57 -5.13 4.69 -2.63
C LEU A 57 -5.14 5.68 -1.46
N VAL A 58 -5.40 6.95 -1.76
CA VAL A 58 -5.67 8.01 -0.79
C VAL A 58 -7.02 8.63 -1.08
N GLN A 59 -7.66 9.21 -0.07
CA GLN A 59 -8.99 9.79 -0.19
C GLN A 59 -8.97 11.31 -0.27
N ARG A 60 -7.88 11.95 0.18
CA ARG A 60 -7.68 13.40 0.13
C ARG A 60 -6.23 13.78 -0.02
N LEU A 61 -6.03 14.97 -0.58
CA LEU A 61 -4.73 15.64 -0.64
C LEU A 61 -4.73 16.86 0.27
N ALA A 62 -3.56 17.17 0.81
CA ALA A 62 -3.27 18.35 1.59
C ALA A 62 -2.10 19.12 0.97
N ASP A 63 -2.07 20.44 1.09
CA ASP A 63 -0.97 21.26 0.59
C ASP A 63 0.28 21.13 1.46
N GLY A 64 0.13 20.79 2.74
CA GLY A 64 1.25 20.59 3.66
C GLY A 64 0.93 19.65 4.82
N GLU A 65 1.96 19.28 5.58
CA GLU A 65 1.86 18.26 6.64
C GLU A 65 0.88 18.64 7.74
N ARG A 66 0.88 19.92 8.16
CA ARG A 66 -0.03 20.42 9.19
C ARG A 66 -1.48 20.26 8.76
N GLU A 67 -1.82 20.72 7.55
CA GLU A 67 -3.15 20.56 6.99
C GLU A 67 -3.51 19.08 6.84
N GLY A 68 -2.57 18.25 6.38
CA GLY A 68 -2.74 16.81 6.27
C GLY A 68 -3.13 16.16 7.60
N MET A 69 -2.48 16.56 8.70
CA MET A 69 -2.83 16.11 10.05
C MET A 69 -4.22 16.59 10.47
N GLU A 70 -4.55 17.86 10.26
CA GLU A 70 -5.86 18.43 10.59
C GLU A 70 -7.00 17.70 9.83
N LEU A 71 -6.81 17.43 8.54
CA LEU A 71 -7.73 16.67 7.69
C LEU A 71 -7.89 15.22 8.17
N ALA A 72 -6.78 14.54 8.50
CA ALA A 72 -6.80 13.17 8.99
C ALA A 72 -7.54 13.07 10.34
N LEU A 73 -7.26 13.98 11.28
CA LEU A 73 -7.97 14.06 12.57
C LEU A 73 -9.45 14.40 12.39
N GLY A 74 -9.78 15.29 11.45
CA GLY A 74 -11.16 15.60 11.08
C GLY A 74 -11.91 14.37 10.56
N ALA A 75 -11.29 13.59 9.67
CA ALA A 75 -11.87 12.35 9.15
C ALA A 75 -12.06 11.30 10.26
N ALA A 76 -11.07 11.13 11.13
CA ALA A 76 -11.15 10.19 12.26
C ALA A 76 -12.31 10.51 13.21
N ARG A 77 -12.50 11.80 13.54
CA ARG A 77 -13.63 12.26 14.36
C ARG A 77 -14.97 11.95 13.71
N LYS A 78 -15.15 12.33 12.45
CA LYS A 78 -16.39 12.06 11.69
C LYS A 78 -16.71 10.57 11.60
N ILE A 79 -15.69 9.72 11.39
CA ILE A 79 -15.87 8.26 11.38
C ILE A 79 -16.27 7.75 12.76
N GLY A 80 -15.70 8.30 13.83
CA GLY A 80 -16.02 7.94 15.21
C GLY A 80 -17.44 8.29 15.64
N GLU A 81 -18.03 9.31 15.03
CA GLU A 81 -19.42 9.73 15.26
C GLU A 81 -20.45 8.81 14.58
N VAL A 82 -20.02 7.96 13.63
CA VAL A 82 -20.92 7.02 12.96
C VAL A 82 -21.39 5.95 13.97
N PRO A 83 -22.71 5.80 14.19
CA PRO A 83 -23.23 4.74 15.04
C PRO A 83 -22.75 3.37 14.57
N ASN A 84 -22.30 2.52 15.49
CA ASN A 84 -21.78 1.19 15.20
C ASN A 84 -20.58 1.12 14.22
N PHE A 85 -19.78 2.20 14.06
CA PHE A 85 -18.67 2.24 13.10
C PHE A 85 -17.71 1.03 13.20
N LYS A 86 -17.46 0.52 14.42
CA LYS A 86 -16.60 -0.66 14.64
C LYS A 86 -17.14 -1.90 13.95
N ALA A 87 -18.46 -2.12 14.00
CA ALA A 87 -19.10 -3.27 13.36
C ALA A 87 -19.08 -3.11 11.84
N ILE A 88 -19.39 -1.91 11.33
CA ILE A 88 -19.33 -1.59 9.89
C ILE A 88 -17.92 -1.84 9.34
N LYS A 89 -16.89 -1.29 10.01
CA LYS A 89 -15.48 -1.49 9.66
C LYS A 89 -15.05 -2.95 9.67
N ARG A 90 -15.57 -3.76 10.60
CA ARG A 90 -15.25 -5.20 10.64
C ARG A 90 -15.80 -5.91 9.41
N HIS A 91 -17.01 -5.57 8.97
CA HIS A 91 -17.64 -6.20 7.81
C HIS A 91 -17.04 -5.71 6.48
N SER A 92 -16.63 -4.43 6.38
CA SER A 92 -15.99 -3.92 5.17
C SER A 92 -14.65 -4.60 4.87
N LYS A 93 -13.96 -5.14 5.88
CA LYS A 93 -12.73 -5.92 5.72
C LYS A 93 -12.97 -7.39 5.32
N GLY A 94 -14.23 -7.79 5.12
CA GLY A 94 -14.59 -9.16 4.76
C GLY A 94 -13.86 -9.69 3.52
N PHE A 95 -13.59 -8.83 2.53
CA PHE A 95 -12.89 -9.22 1.31
C PHE A 95 -11.44 -9.64 1.55
N LEU A 96 -10.78 -9.20 2.62
CA LEU A 96 -9.41 -9.63 2.95
C LEU A 96 -9.35 -11.13 3.28
N ARG A 97 -10.47 -11.71 3.74
CA ARG A 97 -10.57 -13.17 3.94
C ARG A 97 -10.57 -13.96 2.63
N LEU A 98 -10.83 -13.30 1.49
CA LEU A 98 -10.78 -13.95 0.18
C LEU A 98 -9.35 -14.27 -0.26
N VAL A 99 -8.34 -13.56 0.26
CA VAL A 99 -6.92 -13.79 -0.05
C VAL A 99 -6.18 -14.53 1.07
N GLU A 100 -6.88 -14.93 2.13
CA GLU A 100 -6.29 -15.63 3.27
C GLU A 100 -5.69 -16.98 2.86
N LYS A 101 -6.29 -17.65 1.87
CA LYS A 101 -5.77 -18.91 1.30
C LYS A 101 -4.51 -18.72 0.43
N GLU A 102 -4.39 -17.56 -0.22
CA GLU A 102 -3.22 -17.21 -1.04
C GLU A 102 -2.04 -16.75 -0.15
N TRP A 103 -2.27 -16.59 1.15
CA TRP A 103 -1.30 -16.02 2.06
C TRP A 103 -0.12 -16.97 2.36
N GLU A 104 -0.38 -18.26 2.52
CA GLU A 104 0.68 -19.26 2.76
C GLU A 104 1.63 -19.38 1.55
N ASP A 105 1.08 -19.42 0.35
CA ASP A 105 1.86 -19.48 -0.89
C ASP A 105 2.63 -18.17 -1.14
N PHE A 106 2.02 -17.03 -0.79
CA PHE A 106 2.71 -15.76 -0.77
C PHE A 106 3.90 -15.75 0.21
N GLU A 107 3.70 -16.17 1.46
CA GLU A 107 4.76 -16.24 2.47
C GLU A 107 5.91 -17.15 2.03
N ARG A 108 5.59 -18.32 1.46
CA ARG A 108 6.58 -19.24 0.87
C ARG A 108 7.38 -18.57 -0.23
N SER A 109 6.70 -17.91 -1.17
CA SER A 109 7.34 -17.21 -2.30
C SER A 109 8.26 -16.07 -1.82
N VAL A 110 7.84 -15.33 -0.80
CA VAL A 110 8.67 -14.28 -0.18
C VAL A 110 9.90 -14.89 0.50
N ALA A 111 9.73 -15.99 1.24
CA ALA A 111 10.83 -16.67 1.90
C ALA A 111 11.87 -17.19 0.89
N GLU A 112 11.43 -17.82 -0.19
CA GLU A 112 12.28 -18.29 -1.28
C GLU A 112 13.03 -17.13 -1.95
N ALA A 113 12.33 -16.05 -2.28
CA ALA A 113 12.93 -14.85 -2.87
C ALA A 113 13.96 -14.21 -1.93
N ALA A 114 13.66 -14.11 -0.62
CA ALA A 114 14.55 -13.52 0.36
C ALA A 114 15.85 -14.33 0.57
N LEU A 115 15.83 -15.64 0.32
CA LEU A 115 17.01 -16.50 0.38
C LEU A 115 17.88 -16.43 -0.87
N SER A 116 17.36 -15.92 -1.98
CA SER A 116 18.08 -15.76 -3.24
C SER A 116 19.32 -14.87 -3.08
N ARG A 117 20.47 -15.36 -3.56
CA ARG A 117 21.73 -14.60 -3.59
C ARG A 117 21.61 -13.34 -4.44
N GLU A 118 20.85 -13.40 -5.53
CA GLU A 118 20.64 -12.25 -6.41
C GLU A 118 19.88 -11.15 -5.68
N VAL A 119 18.76 -11.49 -5.04
CA VAL A 119 17.94 -10.56 -4.27
C VAL A 119 18.76 -9.92 -3.15
N LYS A 120 19.50 -10.73 -2.38
CA LYS A 120 20.41 -10.23 -1.33
C LYS A 120 21.44 -9.24 -1.87
N SER A 121 22.07 -9.58 -3.00
CA SER A 121 23.09 -8.72 -3.63
C SER A 121 22.52 -7.38 -4.08
N ARG A 122 21.30 -7.38 -4.65
CA ARG A 122 20.61 -6.15 -5.08
C ARG A 122 20.25 -5.25 -3.90
N ILE A 123 19.79 -5.82 -2.79
CA ILE A 123 19.49 -5.07 -1.55
C ILE A 123 20.79 -4.46 -0.99
N GLU A 124 21.88 -5.22 -0.92
CA GLU A 124 23.17 -4.70 -0.46
C GLU A 124 23.68 -3.54 -1.33
N LEU A 125 23.56 -3.66 -2.66
CA LEU A 125 23.94 -2.59 -3.58
C LEU A 125 23.10 -1.32 -3.35
N PHE A 126 21.80 -1.47 -3.12
CA PHE A 126 20.94 -0.33 -2.78
C PHE A 126 21.36 0.33 -1.47
N LEU A 127 21.60 -0.45 -0.42
CA LEU A 127 22.01 0.08 0.88
C LEU A 127 23.38 0.77 0.85
N LYS A 128 24.31 0.30 -0.01
CA LYS A 128 25.65 0.86 -0.18
C LYS A 128 25.69 2.14 -1.02
N ARG A 129 24.68 2.40 -1.86
CA ARG A 129 24.59 3.61 -2.71
C ARG A 129 24.12 4.87 -1.95
N ARG A 130 24.53 5.03 -0.70
CA ARG A 130 24.30 6.27 0.07
C ARG A 130 25.24 7.38 -0.36
#